data_AF-A0A256SVB2-F1
#
_entry.id   AF-A0A256SVB2-F1
#
_cell.length_a   1.000
_cell.length_b   1.000
_cell.length_c   1.000
_cell.angle_alpha   90.00
_cell.angle_beta   90.00
_cell.angle_gamma   90.00
#
_symmetry.space_group_name_H-M   'P 1'
#
loop_
_entity.id
_entity.type
_entity.pdbx_description
1 polymer ?
#
loop_
_entity_poly.entity_id
_entity_poly.type
_entity_poly.pdbx_seq_one_letter_code
_entity_poly.pdbx_strand_id
1 'polypeptide(L)' 'MNEYTRTRLLRIRDILARHVNAIDMALDFQATDLEIAQELSLLLNQTDKGSYFKQDCKEVEAEAYRLADEEGLIHE' A
#
# COMPACT_ATOMS: atom_id res chain seq x y z
N MET A 1 -3.19 18.79 0.62
CA MET A 1 -2.41 17.63 0.10
C MET A 1 -1.91 17.93 -1.30
N ASN A 2 -0.60 17.78 -1.54
CA ASN A 2 0.02 18.11 -2.82
C ASN A 2 -0.19 17.00 -3.89
N GLU A 3 0.09 17.31 -5.16
CA GLU A 3 -0.09 16.39 -6.30
C GLU A 3 0.81 15.15 -6.23
N TYR A 4 2.01 15.29 -5.65
CA TYR A 4 2.96 14.21 -5.47
C TYR A 4 2.43 13.14 -4.50
N THR A 5 1.90 13.55 -3.35
CA THR A 5 1.25 12.68 -2.37
C THR A 5 0.01 12.01 -2.98
N ARG A 6 -0.79 12.74 -3.76
CA ARG A 6 -1.94 12.16 -4.48
C ARG A 6 -1.51 11.04 -5.43
N THR A 7 -0.42 11.23 -6.18
CA THR A 7 0.11 10.24 -7.11
C THR A 7 0.63 8.99 -6.39
N ARG A 8 1.29 9.15 -5.24
CA ARG A 8 1.71 8.04 -4.37
C ARG A 8 0.51 7.26 -3.83
N LEU A 9 -0.52 7.94 -3.35
CA LEU A 9 -1.75 7.31 -2.88
C LEU A 9 -2.45 6.49 -3.97
N LEU A 10 -2.48 6.97 -5.21
CA LEU A 10 -3.03 6.21 -6.34
C LEU A 10 -2.24 4.91 -6.57
N ARG A 11 -0.90 4.98 -6.57
CA ARG A 11 -0.05 3.79 -6.74
C ARG A 11 -0.22 2.78 -5.61
N ILE A 12 -0.28 3.26 -4.35
CA ILE A 12 -0.57 2.44 -3.18
C ILE A 12 -1.92 1.74 -3.35
N ARG A 13 -2.98 2.49 -3.70
CA ARG A 13 -4.33 1.94 -3.91
C ARG A 13 -4.33 0.86 -4.97
N ASP A 14 -3.69 1.10 -6.12
CA ASP A 14 -3.72 0.15 -7.25
C ASP A 14 -3.00 -1.17 -6.89
N ILE A 15 -1.89 -1.09 -6.15
CA ILE A 15 -1.17 -2.28 -5.64
C ILE A 15 -2.05 -3.04 -4.63
N LEU A 16 -2.64 -2.34 -3.66
CA LEU A 16 -3.52 -2.97 -2.67
C LEU A 16 -4.75 -3.60 -3.32
N ALA A 17 -5.39 -2.92 -4.28
CA ALA A 17 -6.58 -3.40 -4.96
C ALA A 17 -6.33 -4.73 -5.69
N ARG A 18 -5.16 -4.87 -6.34
CA ARG A 18 -4.75 -6.15 -6.94
C ARG A 18 -4.72 -7.27 -5.91
N HIS A 19 -4.05 -7.05 -4.79
CA HIS A 19 -3.86 -8.09 -3.77
C HIS A 19 -5.15 -8.43 -3.02
N VAL A 20 -6.00 -7.44 -2.75
CA VAL A 20 -7.33 -7.65 -2.16
C VAL A 20 -8.18 -8.52 -3.08
N ASN A 21 -8.24 -8.21 -4.38
CA ASN A 21 -8.99 -9.01 -5.35
C ASN A 21 -8.51 -10.47 -5.38
N ALA A 22 -7.19 -10.70 -5.40
CA ALA A 22 -6.65 -12.06 -5.35
C ALA A 22 -7.04 -12.82 -4.07
N ILE A 23 -7.06 -12.13 -2.92
CA ILE A 23 -7.52 -12.72 -1.65
C ILE A 23 -9.01 -13.05 -1.71
N ASP A 24 -9.83 -12.14 -2.27
CA ASP A 24 -11.27 -12.37 -2.42
C ASP A 24 -11.55 -13.60 -3.30
N MET A 25 -10.83 -13.75 -4.42
CA MET A 25 -10.91 -14.94 -5.27
C MET A 25 -10.53 -16.23 -4.51
N ALA A 26 -9.52 -16.16 -3.63
CA ALA A 26 -9.12 -17.29 -2.81
C ALA A 26 -10.20 -17.66 -1.77
N LEU A 27 -10.82 -16.66 -1.13
CA LEU A 27 -11.90 -16.86 -0.17
C LEU A 27 -13.17 -17.43 -0.82
N ASP A 28 -13.43 -17.07 -2.08
CA ASP A 28 -14.54 -17.59 -2.87
C ASP A 28 -14.25 -18.97 -3.50
N PHE A 29 -13.12 -19.60 -3.17
CA PHE A 29 -12.66 -20.88 -3.74
C PHE A 29 -12.49 -20.84 -5.28
N GLN A 30 -12.19 -19.65 -5.83
CA GLN A 30 -11.99 -19.42 -7.27
C GLN A 30 -10.51 -19.38 -7.67
N ALA A 31 -9.58 -19.42 -6.71
CA ALA A 31 -8.15 -19.46 -6.94
C ALA A 31 -7.56 -20.83 -6.55
N THR A 32 -6.54 -21.25 -7.30
CA THR A 32 -5.71 -22.42 -6.99
C THR A 32 -4.68 -22.11 -5.91
N ASP A 33 -4.18 -23.13 -5.21
CA ASP A 33 -3.10 -22.98 -4.22
C ASP A 33 -1.85 -22.31 -4.80
N LEU A 34 -1.55 -22.56 -6.09
CA LEU A 34 -0.43 -21.95 -6.79
C LEU A 34 -0.64 -20.44 -7.00
N GLU A 35 -1.84 -20.02 -7.42
CA GLU A 35 -2.18 -18.61 -7.59
C GLU A 35 -2.12 -17.84 -6.27
N ILE A 36 -2.62 -18.47 -5.19
CA ILE A 36 -2.52 -17.91 -3.83
C ILE A 36 -1.05 -17.72 -3.43
N ALA A 37 -0.21 -18.75 -3.62
CA ALA A 37 1.21 -18.66 -3.27
C ALA A 37 1.96 -17.58 -4.06
N GLN A 38 1.66 -17.44 -5.36
CA GLN A 38 2.26 -16.42 -6.22
C GLN A 38 1.88 -15.00 -5.78
N GLU A 39 0.59 -14.76 -5.48
CA GLU A 39 0.13 -13.44 -5.07
C GLU A 39 0.67 -13.05 -3.68
N LEU A 40 0.74 -13.99 -2.73
CA LEU A 40 1.37 -13.75 -1.43
C LEU A 40 2.88 -13.48 -1.56
N SER A 41 3.59 -14.18 -2.45
CA SER A 41 5.01 -13.92 -2.73
C SER A 41 5.22 -12.52 -3.32
N LEU A 42 4.34 -12.10 -4.24
CA LEU A 42 4.40 -10.74 -4.80
C LEU A 42 4.14 -9.68 -3.72
N LEU A 43 3.14 -9.87 -2.87
CA LEU A 43 2.86 -8.96 -1.76
C LEU A 43 4.05 -8.83 -0.82
N LEU A 44 4.68 -9.94 -0.44
CA LEU A 44 5.90 -9.93 0.39
C LEU A 44 7.02 -9.13 -0.25
N ASN A 45 7.27 -9.32 -1.56
CA ASN A 45 8.27 -8.54 -2.30
C ASN A 45 7.93 -7.04 -2.35
N GLN A 46 6.65 -6.68 -2.44
CA GLN A 46 6.22 -5.28 -2.36
C GLN A 46 6.45 -4.68 -0.97
N THR A 47 6.62 -5.47 0.09
CA THR A 47 6.90 -4.97 1.46
C THR A 47 8.38 -4.99 1.86
N ASP A 48 9.24 -5.54 1.01
CA ASP A 48 10.68 -5.65 1.26
C ASP A 48 11.43 -4.31 1.14
N LYS A 49 12.67 -4.25 1.65
CA LYS A 49 13.54 -3.07 1.57
C LYS A 49 13.86 -2.76 0.11
N GLY A 50 13.48 -1.55 -0.32
CA GLY A 50 13.75 -1.03 -1.67
C GLY A 50 12.57 -1.11 -2.63
N SER A 51 11.41 -1.64 -2.20
CA SER A 51 10.20 -1.58 -3.02
C SER A 51 9.66 -0.16 -3.12
N TYR A 52 9.14 0.19 -4.30
CA TYR A 52 8.45 1.46 -4.52
C TYR A 52 7.20 1.60 -3.66
N PHE A 53 6.47 0.50 -3.41
CA PHE A 53 5.31 0.51 -2.53
C PHE A 53 5.66 0.95 -1.11
N LYS A 54 6.69 0.35 -0.51
CA LYS A 54 7.13 0.71 0.84
C LYS A 54 7.62 2.15 0.90
N GLN A 55 8.34 2.60 -0.13
CA GLN A 55 8.78 4.00 -0.21
C GLN A 55 7.58 4.95 -0.33
N ASP A 56 6.60 4.65 -1.18
CA ASP A 56 5.38 5.44 -1.32
C ASP A 56 4.62 5.55 0.01
N CYS A 57 4.47 4.44 0.74
CA CYS A 57 3.85 4.46 2.07
C CYS A 57 4.58 5.38 3.05
N LYS A 58 5.91 5.29 3.13
CA LYS A 58 6.72 6.13 4.03
C LYS A 58 6.60 7.62 3.71
N GLU A 59 6.53 7.96 2.44
CA GLU A 59 6.50 9.37 2.00
C GLU A 59 5.12 9.98 2.21
N VAL A 60 4.06 9.19 2.00
CA VAL A 60 2.70 9.59 2.36
C VAL A 60 2.56 9.74 3.88
N GLU A 61 3.11 8.80 4.66
CA GLU A 61 3.14 8.87 6.13
C GLU A 61 3.87 10.13 6.61
N ALA A 62 5.07 10.39 6.12
CA ALA A 62 5.85 11.57 6.50
C ALA A 62 5.13 12.89 6.17
N GLU A 63 4.50 12.99 5.00
CA GLU A 63 3.72 14.17 4.63
C GLU A 63 2.47 14.33 5.50
N ALA A 64 1.80 13.23 5.86
CA ALA A 64 0.65 13.28 6.75
C ALA A 64 1.04 13.79 8.15
N TYR A 65 2.16 13.31 8.69
CA TYR A 65 2.70 13.83 9.96
C TYR A 65 3.07 15.30 9.87
N ARG A 66 3.75 15.73 8.80
CA ARG A 66 4.10 17.15 8.58
C ARG A 66 2.86 18.06 8.57
N LEU A 67 1.80 17.65 7.87
CA LEU A 67 0.56 18.42 7.80
C LEU A 67 -0.16 18.48 9.14
N ALA A 68 -0.19 17.36 9.88
CA ALA A 68 -0.82 17.33 11.19
C ALA A 68 -0.07 18.17 12.24
N ASP A 69 1.27 18.26 12.15
CA ASP A 69 2.08 19.19 12.94
C ASP A 69 1.78 20.65 12.59
N GLU A 70 1.70 21.00 11.28
CA GLU A 70 1.31 22.34 10.82
C GLU A 70 -0.09 22.76 11.28
N GLU A 71 -1.01 21.81 11.39
CA GLU A 71 -2.38 22.02 11.87
C GLU A 71 -2.49 22.04 13.41
N GLY A 72 -1.37 21.83 14.13
CA GLY A 72 -1.35 21.77 15.59
C GLY A 72 -2.11 20.58 16.18
N LEU A 73 -2.34 19.54 15.38
CA LEU A 73 -3.02 18.30 15.77
C LEU A 73 -2.09 17.33 16.50
N ILE A 74 -0.77 17.56 16.38
CA ILE A 74 0.26 16.81 17.08
C ILE A 74 0.88 17.74 18.14
N HIS A 75 0.20 17.86 19.28
CA HIS A 75 0.75 18.46 20.48
C HIS A 75 0.56 17.48 21.65
N GLU A 76 1.66 17.14 22.32
CA GLU A 76 1.64 16.51 23.65
C GLU A 76 1.03 17.45 24.70
#